data_AF-A0A515CQH3-F1
#
_entry.id   AF-A0A515CQH3-F1
#
_cell.length_a   1.000
_cell.length_b   1.000
_cell.length_c   1.000
_cell.angle_alpha   90.00
_cell.angle_beta   90.00
_cell.angle_gamma   90.00
#
_symmetry.space_group_name_H-M   'P 1'
#
loop_
_entity.id
_entity.type
_entity.pdbx_description
1 polymer ?
#
loop_
_entity_poly.entity_id
_entity_poly.type
_entity_poly.pdbx_seq_one_letter_code
_entity_poly.pdbx_strand_id
1 'polypeptide(L)'
;MDSTLLGALIGAGVTLATVALTAVVNYHFTQKQENLKLKKQKKEELYLSIIDMERAMYLYFICISHAYNNVEYSIDSIDMARDKSIAKMELITTVYFLELNIERSMEAISTFEQSFVYYLRDGFRREFSASDVVNATTLYRNIEKETTAMKAELMAL
;
A
#
# COMPACT_ATOMS: atom_id res chain seq x y z
N MET A 1 51.46 37.36 -30.48
CA MET A 1 51.21 36.50 -29.30
C MET A 1 49.78 36.79 -28.87
N ASP A 2 48.80 36.33 -29.66
CA ASP A 2 47.36 36.68 -29.52
C ASP A 2 46.44 35.45 -29.59
N SER A 3 46.87 34.39 -30.27
CA SER A 3 46.11 33.15 -30.43
C SER A 3 45.97 32.34 -29.14
N THR A 4 46.94 32.44 -28.23
CA THR A 4 46.94 31.70 -26.95
C THR A 4 45.97 32.29 -25.94
N LEU A 5 45.83 33.62 -25.87
CA LEU A 5 44.92 34.31 -24.96
C LEU A 5 43.45 34.15 -25.43
N LEU A 6 43.22 34.25 -26.74
CA LEU A 6 41.89 34.04 -27.34
C LEU A 6 41.44 32.57 -27.20
N GLY A 7 42.35 31.62 -27.43
CA GLY A 7 42.09 30.18 -27.24
C GLY A 7 41.81 29.82 -25.78
N ALA A 8 42.48 30.45 -24.83
CA ALA A 8 42.21 30.28 -23.40
C ALA A 8 40.86 30.86 -22.99
N LEU A 9 40.46 32.02 -23.54
CA LEU A 9 39.16 32.64 -23.26
C LEU A 9 37.99 31.80 -23.82
N ILE A 10 38.14 31.27 -25.04
CA ILE A 10 37.16 30.38 -25.67
C ILE A 10 37.11 29.04 -24.93
N GLY A 11 38.27 28.47 -24.56
CA GLY A 11 38.34 27.24 -23.77
C GLY A 11 37.71 27.36 -22.38
N ALA A 12 37.92 28.49 -21.70
CA ALA A 12 37.30 28.80 -20.41
C ALA A 12 35.79 29.04 -20.52
N GLY A 13 35.34 29.72 -21.58
CA GLY A 13 33.92 29.94 -21.84
C GLY A 13 33.17 28.63 -22.16
N VAL A 14 33.77 27.76 -22.99
CA VAL A 14 33.21 26.44 -23.31
C VAL A 14 33.14 25.58 -22.06
N THR A 15 34.20 25.50 -21.24
CA THR A 15 34.18 24.67 -20.02
C THR A 15 33.12 25.12 -19.01
N LEU A 16 32.95 26.43 -18.79
CA LEU A 16 31.89 26.94 -17.90
C LEU A 16 30.49 26.61 -18.43
N ALA A 17 30.26 26.73 -19.73
CA ALA A 17 28.99 26.34 -20.34
C ALA A 17 28.74 24.83 -20.20
N THR A 18 29.74 23.98 -20.43
CA THR A 18 29.61 22.52 -20.27
C THR A 18 29.34 22.14 -18.82
N VAL A 19 29.98 22.81 -17.85
CA VAL A 19 29.75 22.57 -16.41
C VAL A 19 28.34 22.98 -16.02
N ALA A 20 27.85 24.14 -16.46
CA ALA A 20 26.49 24.58 -16.18
C ALA A 20 25.45 23.62 -16.79
N LEU A 21 25.66 23.19 -18.03
CA LEU A 21 24.76 22.26 -18.72
C LEU A 21 24.79 20.87 -18.07
N THR A 22 25.97 20.39 -17.67
CA THR A 22 26.12 19.14 -16.89
C THR A 22 25.43 19.25 -15.53
N ALA A 23 25.50 20.40 -14.85
CA ALA A 23 24.82 20.61 -13.57
C ALA A 23 23.30 20.57 -13.71
N VAL A 24 22.73 21.21 -14.74
CA VAL A 24 21.29 21.17 -15.03
C VAL A 24 20.84 19.74 -15.39
N VAL A 25 21.59 19.07 -16.25
CA VAL A 25 21.32 17.67 -16.64
C VAL A 25 21.38 16.77 -15.40
N ASN A 26 22.45 16.86 -14.61
CA ASN A 26 22.59 16.08 -13.37
C ASN A 26 21.44 16.37 -12.41
N TYR A 27 21.04 17.63 -12.22
CA TYR A 27 19.90 17.97 -11.35
C TYR A 27 18.62 17.25 -11.77
N HIS A 28 18.28 17.28 -13.06
CA HIS A 28 17.11 16.58 -13.58
C HIS A 28 17.22 15.06 -13.47
N PHE A 29 18.41 14.49 -13.76
CA PHE A 29 18.64 13.05 -13.61
C PHE A 29 18.56 12.60 -12.15
N THR A 30 19.15 13.38 -11.22
CA THR A 30 19.10 13.11 -9.79
C THR A 30 17.67 13.16 -9.28
N GLN A 31 16.89 14.21 -9.60
CA GLN A 31 15.47 14.26 -9.21
C GLN A 31 14.68 13.08 -9.76
N LYS A 32 14.88 12.73 -11.05
CA LYS A 32 14.21 11.58 -11.65
C LYS A 32 14.58 10.29 -10.93
N GLN A 33 15.84 10.10 -10.58
CA GLN A 33 16.32 8.91 -9.88
C GLN A 33 15.80 8.84 -8.43
N GLU A 34 15.74 9.97 -7.74
CA GLU A 34 15.16 10.08 -6.39
C GLU A 34 13.66 9.75 -6.42
N ASN A 35 12.91 10.29 -7.38
CA ASN A 35 11.50 9.98 -7.55
C ASN A 35 11.26 8.49 -7.86
N LEU A 36 12.12 7.86 -8.69
CA LEU A 36 12.03 6.42 -8.96
C LEU A 36 12.32 5.58 -7.71
N LYS A 37 13.34 5.95 -6.92
CA LYS A 37 13.65 5.28 -5.65
C LYS A 37 12.49 5.41 -4.67
N LEU A 38 11.93 6.60 -4.55
CA LEU A 38 10.79 6.87 -3.68
C LEU A 38 9.56 6.06 -4.13
N LYS A 39 9.23 6.03 -5.43
CA LYS A 39 8.11 5.23 -5.95
C LYS A 39 8.32 3.74 -5.66
N LYS A 40 9.56 3.22 -5.79
CA LYS A 40 9.87 1.82 -5.43
C LYS A 40 9.67 1.55 -3.93
N GLN A 41 10.16 2.42 -3.06
CA GLN A 41 9.94 2.29 -1.61
C GLN A 41 8.45 2.30 -1.26
N LYS A 42 7.68 3.20 -1.89
CA LYS A 42 6.24 3.30 -1.68
C LYS A 42 5.49 2.07 -2.22
N LYS A 43 5.96 1.47 -3.30
CA LYS A 43 5.45 0.18 -3.81
C LYS A 43 5.65 -0.94 -2.78
N GLU A 44 6.85 -1.08 -2.23
CA GLU A 44 7.15 -2.07 -1.18
C GLU A 44 6.33 -1.83 0.09
N GLU A 45 6.22 -0.57 0.53
CA GLU A 45 5.39 -0.17 1.66
C GLU A 45 3.90 -0.49 1.46
N LEU A 46 3.37 -0.25 0.27
CA LEU A 46 1.98 -0.57 -0.08
C LEU A 46 1.77 -2.08 -0.10
N TYR A 47 2.68 -2.82 -0.72
CA TYR A 47 2.62 -4.29 -0.77
C TYR A 47 2.55 -4.91 0.63
N LEU A 48 3.40 -4.44 1.55
CA LEU A 48 3.36 -4.86 2.96
C LEU A 48 2.04 -4.49 3.65
N SER A 49 1.50 -3.30 3.36
CA SER A 49 0.23 -2.86 3.96
C SER A 49 -0.95 -3.73 3.49
N ILE A 50 -0.94 -4.18 2.23
CA ILE A 50 -1.94 -5.14 1.73
C ILE A 50 -1.84 -6.48 2.47
N ILE A 51 -0.61 -6.97 2.73
CA ILE A 51 -0.39 -8.20 3.51
C ILE A 51 -0.91 -8.05 4.93
N ASP A 52 -0.59 -6.94 5.59
CA ASP A 52 -1.01 -6.70 6.97
C ASP A 52 -2.54 -6.58 7.06
N MET A 53 -3.18 -5.99 6.05
CA MET A 53 -4.63 -5.94 5.93
C MET A 53 -5.26 -7.33 5.77
N GLU A 54 -4.73 -8.15 4.87
CA GLU A 54 -5.18 -9.54 4.67
C GLU A 54 -5.05 -10.37 5.96
N ARG A 55 -3.93 -10.19 6.69
CA ARG A 55 -3.72 -10.82 8.00
C ARG A 55 -4.74 -10.36 9.04
N ALA A 56 -5.06 -9.07 9.10
CA ALA A 56 -6.09 -8.58 10.02
C ALA A 56 -7.46 -9.22 9.71
N MET A 57 -7.83 -9.31 8.44
CA MET A 57 -9.07 -9.99 8.00
C MET A 57 -9.08 -11.47 8.40
N TYR A 58 -7.95 -12.16 8.26
CA TYR A 58 -7.80 -13.54 8.71
C TYR A 58 -7.96 -13.69 10.23
N LEU A 59 -7.38 -12.79 11.02
CA LEU A 59 -7.51 -12.83 12.48
C LEU A 59 -8.96 -12.57 12.91
N TYR A 60 -9.68 -11.66 12.26
CA TYR A 60 -11.11 -11.51 12.50
C TYR A 60 -11.89 -12.79 12.16
N PHE A 61 -11.55 -13.45 11.06
CA PHE A 61 -12.14 -14.75 10.70
C PHE A 61 -11.93 -15.81 11.79
N ILE A 62 -10.75 -15.85 12.40
CA ILE A 62 -10.49 -16.69 13.57
C ILE A 62 -11.39 -16.28 14.75
N CYS A 63 -11.51 -14.97 15.04
CA CYS A 63 -12.37 -14.48 16.12
C CYS A 63 -13.85 -14.85 15.91
N ILE A 64 -14.36 -14.85 14.67
CA ILE A 64 -15.70 -15.35 14.34
C ILE A 64 -15.84 -16.83 14.72
N SER A 65 -14.83 -17.64 14.40
CA SER A 65 -14.80 -19.05 14.75
C SER A 65 -14.71 -19.27 16.27
N HIS A 66 -13.94 -18.44 16.98
CA HIS A 66 -13.86 -18.47 18.44
C HIS A 66 -15.22 -18.09 19.06
N ALA A 67 -15.86 -17.03 18.55
CA ALA A 67 -17.17 -16.60 18.98
C ALA A 67 -18.22 -17.71 18.84
N TYR A 68 -18.24 -18.44 17.72
CA TYR A 68 -19.10 -19.60 17.50
C TYR A 68 -18.85 -20.72 18.52
N ASN A 69 -17.59 -21.00 18.85
CA ASN A 69 -17.20 -22.06 19.78
C ASN A 69 -17.21 -21.63 21.25
N ASN A 70 -17.72 -20.43 21.58
CA ASN A 70 -17.67 -19.85 22.93
C ASN A 70 -16.25 -19.77 23.52
N VAL A 71 -15.24 -19.59 22.66
CA VAL A 71 -13.85 -19.37 23.05
C VAL A 71 -13.61 -17.87 23.19
N GLU A 72 -12.82 -17.48 24.19
CA GLU A 72 -12.43 -16.09 24.39
C GLU A 72 -11.64 -15.54 23.19
N TYR A 73 -11.86 -14.27 22.87
CA TYR A 73 -11.17 -13.56 21.80
C TYR A 73 -11.07 -12.08 22.14
N SER A 74 -10.11 -11.40 21.50
CA SER A 74 -9.97 -9.93 21.56
C SER A 74 -9.68 -9.42 20.16
N ILE A 75 -10.26 -8.28 19.82
CA ILE A 75 -10.13 -7.66 18.51
C ILE A 75 -9.32 -6.35 18.53
N ASP A 76 -8.98 -5.79 19.69
CA ASP A 76 -8.38 -4.45 19.80
C ASP A 76 -7.05 -4.32 19.04
N SER A 77 -6.19 -5.32 19.17
CA SER A 77 -4.91 -5.35 18.44
C SER A 77 -5.10 -5.54 16.92
N ILE A 78 -6.19 -6.21 16.53
CA ILE A 78 -6.56 -6.42 15.12
C ILE A 78 -7.09 -5.11 14.54
N ASP A 79 -8.00 -4.43 15.24
CA ASP A 79 -8.54 -3.11 14.88
C ASP A 79 -7.40 -2.10 14.67
N MET A 80 -6.44 -2.02 15.60
CA MET A 80 -5.29 -1.13 15.47
C MET A 80 -4.41 -1.45 14.25
N ALA A 81 -4.15 -2.72 13.97
CA ALA A 81 -3.36 -3.14 12.81
C ALA A 81 -4.08 -2.86 11.49
N ARG A 82 -5.39 -3.12 11.45
CA ARG A 82 -6.28 -2.88 10.33
C ARG A 82 -6.36 -1.39 9.99
N ASP A 83 -6.62 -0.53 10.97
CA ASP A 83 -6.73 0.92 10.76
C ASP A 83 -5.43 1.53 10.23
N LYS A 84 -4.29 1.10 10.80
CA LYS A 84 -2.97 1.51 10.32
C LYS A 84 -2.73 1.07 8.87
N SER A 85 -3.16 -0.14 8.51
CA SER A 85 -2.99 -0.69 7.17
C SER A 85 -3.86 0.05 6.14
N ILE A 86 -5.14 0.27 6.45
CA ILE A 86 -6.06 1.05 5.60
C ILE A 86 -5.51 2.45 5.35
N ALA A 87 -5.17 3.19 6.42
CA ALA A 87 -4.69 4.56 6.28
C ALA A 87 -3.42 4.65 5.41
N LYS A 88 -2.53 3.67 5.54
CA LYS A 88 -1.32 3.59 4.73
C LYS A 88 -1.61 3.23 3.27
N MET A 89 -2.54 2.31 3.03
CA MET A 89 -3.01 1.96 1.69
C MET A 89 -3.62 3.18 0.99
N GLU A 90 -4.56 3.88 1.64
CA GLU A 90 -5.22 5.07 1.10
C GLU A 90 -4.21 6.18 0.77
N LEU A 91 -3.29 6.47 1.68
CA LEU A 91 -2.29 7.52 1.47
C LEU A 91 -1.38 7.20 0.27
N ILE A 92 -0.82 5.98 0.23
CA ILE A 92 0.17 5.62 -0.80
C ILE A 92 -0.50 5.52 -2.18
N THR A 93 -1.70 4.96 -2.25
CA THR A 93 -2.43 4.83 -3.52
C THR A 93 -2.82 6.20 -4.06
N THR A 94 -3.37 7.08 -3.21
CA THR A 94 -3.76 8.44 -3.61
C THR A 94 -2.57 9.30 -4.06
N VAL A 95 -1.37 9.12 -3.49
CA VAL A 95 -0.21 9.97 -3.80
C VAL A 95 0.67 9.39 -4.91
N TYR A 96 0.87 8.07 -4.95
CA TYR A 96 1.90 7.44 -5.78
C TYR A 96 1.38 6.43 -6.81
N PHE A 97 0.16 5.91 -6.64
CA PHE A 97 -0.41 4.85 -7.49
C PHE A 97 -1.92 5.08 -7.71
N LEU A 98 -2.28 6.27 -8.21
CA LEU A 98 -3.66 6.67 -8.52
C LEU A 98 -4.33 5.75 -9.55
N GLU A 99 -3.50 5.10 -10.37
CA GLU A 99 -3.90 4.14 -11.38
C GLU A 99 -4.31 2.76 -10.83
N LEU A 100 -4.06 2.48 -9.54
CA LEU A 100 -4.37 1.20 -8.92
C LEU A 100 -5.83 1.15 -8.47
N ASN A 101 -6.57 0.13 -8.92
CA ASN A 101 -7.98 -0.07 -8.54
C ASN A 101 -8.09 -0.77 -7.19
N ILE A 102 -8.10 0.02 -6.12
CA ILE A 102 -8.15 -0.50 -4.74
C ILE A 102 -9.58 -0.79 -4.29
N GLU A 103 -10.56 -0.20 -4.98
CA GLU A 103 -11.97 -0.18 -4.61
C GLU A 103 -12.52 -1.59 -4.46
N ARG A 104 -12.13 -2.52 -5.34
CA ARG A 104 -12.59 -3.92 -5.27
C ARG A 104 -12.14 -4.62 -4.00
N SER A 105 -10.89 -4.42 -3.59
CA SER A 105 -10.35 -4.98 -2.34
C SER A 105 -11.03 -4.34 -1.13
N MET A 106 -11.19 -3.01 -1.15
CA MET A 106 -11.84 -2.27 -0.06
C MET A 106 -13.32 -2.62 0.10
N GLU A 107 -14.03 -2.85 -1.00
CA GLU A 107 -15.43 -3.31 -0.99
C GLU A 107 -15.57 -4.71 -0.40
N ALA A 108 -14.68 -5.65 -0.79
CA ALA A 108 -14.66 -7.01 -0.23
C ALA A 108 -14.40 -6.99 1.29
N ILE A 109 -13.43 -6.19 1.72
CA ILE A 109 -13.11 -5.96 3.12
C ILE A 109 -14.32 -5.36 3.86
N SER A 110 -14.87 -4.26 3.37
CA SER A 110 -16.01 -3.58 3.99
C SER A 110 -17.21 -4.51 4.14
N THR A 111 -17.49 -5.33 3.13
CA THR A 111 -18.59 -6.30 3.15
C THR A 111 -18.38 -7.33 4.26
N PHE A 112 -17.18 -7.89 4.39
CA PHE A 112 -16.85 -8.83 5.45
C PHE A 112 -16.97 -8.20 6.84
N GLU A 113 -16.48 -6.97 6.99
CA GLU A 113 -16.50 -6.25 8.26
C GLU A 113 -17.91 -5.93 8.73
N GLN A 114 -18.75 -5.42 7.84
CA GLN A 114 -20.15 -5.11 8.14
C GLN A 114 -20.96 -6.37 8.42
N SER A 115 -20.66 -7.47 7.72
CA SER A 115 -21.41 -8.74 7.86
C SER A 115 -21.08 -9.48 9.16
N PHE A 116 -19.83 -9.39 9.62
CA PHE A 116 -19.36 -10.25 10.72
C PHE A 116 -18.54 -9.51 11.78
N VAL A 117 -17.52 -8.73 11.39
CA VAL A 117 -16.60 -8.10 12.34
C VAL A 117 -17.33 -7.10 13.25
N TYR A 118 -18.32 -6.39 12.72
CA TYR A 118 -19.18 -5.52 13.49
C TYR A 118 -19.78 -6.21 14.73
N TYR A 119 -20.22 -7.45 14.57
CA TYR A 119 -20.86 -8.24 15.63
C TYR A 119 -19.88 -8.97 16.56
N LEU A 120 -18.56 -8.75 16.41
CA LEU A 120 -17.56 -9.16 17.38
C LEU A 120 -17.35 -8.10 18.49
N ARG A 121 -17.87 -6.88 18.30
CA ARG A 121 -17.66 -5.76 19.21
C ARG A 121 -18.61 -5.82 20.41
N ASP A 122 -18.08 -5.42 21.56
CA ASP A 122 -18.88 -5.24 22.76
C ASP A 122 -20.02 -4.25 22.50
N GLY A 123 -21.22 -4.59 22.98
CA GLY A 123 -22.45 -3.82 22.73
C GLY A 123 -23.19 -4.17 21.43
N PHE A 124 -22.54 -4.85 20.48
CA PHE A 124 -23.15 -5.30 19.21
C PHE A 124 -23.07 -6.82 19.02
N ARG A 125 -22.57 -7.53 20.02
CA ARG A 125 -22.31 -8.97 19.95
C ARG A 125 -23.58 -9.76 19.68
N ARG A 126 -23.52 -10.64 18.68
CA ARG A 126 -24.56 -11.64 18.39
C ARG A 126 -23.99 -13.05 18.50
N GLU A 127 -24.88 -14.03 18.64
CA GLU A 127 -24.51 -15.43 18.51
C GLU A 127 -24.24 -15.76 17.05
N PHE A 128 -23.10 -16.40 16.79
CA PHE A 128 -22.74 -16.89 15.46
C PHE A 128 -23.27 -18.31 15.28
N SER A 129 -23.73 -18.61 14.07
CA SER A 129 -24.18 -19.94 13.65
C SER A 129 -23.12 -20.63 12.78
N ALA A 130 -23.28 -21.95 12.56
CA ALA A 130 -22.44 -22.68 11.62
C ALA A 130 -22.49 -22.08 10.19
N SER A 131 -23.66 -21.60 9.76
CA SER A 131 -23.80 -20.89 8.48
C SER A 131 -23.03 -19.57 8.45
N ASP A 132 -22.94 -18.84 9.56
CA ASP A 132 -22.15 -17.63 9.62
C ASP A 132 -20.66 -17.91 9.42
N VAL A 133 -20.13 -18.99 10.01
CA VAL A 133 -18.71 -19.38 9.82
C VAL A 133 -18.43 -19.77 8.36
N VAL A 134 -19.35 -20.49 7.71
CA VAL A 134 -19.24 -20.83 6.29
C VAL A 134 -19.28 -19.56 5.42
N ASN A 135 -20.22 -18.66 5.68
CA ASN A 135 -20.33 -17.41 4.93
C ASN A 135 -19.12 -16.49 5.15
N ALA A 136 -18.61 -16.41 6.39
CA ALA A 136 -17.39 -15.70 6.74
C ALA A 136 -16.18 -16.27 5.99
N THR A 137 -16.09 -17.60 5.87
CA THR A 137 -15.06 -18.26 5.05
C THR A 137 -15.14 -17.82 3.60
N THR A 138 -16.34 -17.82 2.99
CA THR A 138 -16.53 -17.39 1.60
C THR A 138 -16.13 -15.93 1.39
N LEU A 139 -16.54 -15.02 2.27
CA LEU A 139 -16.16 -13.62 2.17
C LEU A 139 -14.66 -13.41 2.37
N TYR A 140 -14.03 -14.11 3.33
CA TYR A 140 -12.59 -14.05 3.54
C TYR A 140 -11.82 -14.57 2.32
N ARG A 141 -12.25 -15.67 1.68
CA ARG A 141 -11.66 -16.15 0.41
C ARG A 141 -11.80 -15.14 -0.72
N ASN A 142 -12.89 -14.38 -0.75
CA ASN A 142 -13.03 -13.30 -1.72
C ASN A 142 -12.02 -12.18 -1.43
N ILE A 143 -11.79 -11.81 -0.17
CA ILE A 143 -10.74 -10.85 0.21
C ILE A 143 -9.38 -11.35 -0.25
N GLU A 144 -8.98 -12.59 0.04
CA GLU A 144 -7.69 -13.15 -0.40
C GLU A 144 -7.51 -13.06 -1.93
N LYS A 145 -8.59 -13.31 -2.68
CA LYS A 145 -8.59 -13.22 -4.15
C LYS A 145 -8.39 -11.77 -4.60
N GLU A 146 -9.14 -10.82 -4.08
CA GLU A 146 -9.07 -9.41 -4.49
C GLU A 146 -7.74 -8.77 -4.03
N THR A 147 -7.25 -9.07 -2.82
CA THR A 147 -5.93 -8.58 -2.36
C THR A 147 -4.79 -9.18 -3.17
N THR A 148 -4.91 -10.43 -3.61
CA THR A 148 -3.93 -11.06 -4.52
C THR A 148 -3.93 -10.41 -5.89
N ALA A 149 -5.10 -10.11 -6.45
CA ALA A 149 -5.20 -9.36 -7.70
C ALA A 149 -4.57 -7.97 -7.55
N MET A 150 -4.88 -7.23 -6.48
CA MET A 150 -4.29 -5.92 -6.18
C MET A 150 -2.76 -5.98 -6.05
N LYS A 151 -2.22 -6.99 -5.36
CA LYS A 151 -0.77 -7.24 -5.26
C LYS A 151 -0.16 -7.46 -6.65
N ALA A 152 -0.82 -8.22 -7.52
CA ALA A 152 -0.34 -8.48 -8.88
C ALA A 152 -0.37 -7.21 -9.76
N GLU A 153 -1.45 -6.43 -9.69
CA GLU A 153 -1.57 -5.14 -10.38
C GLU A 153 -0.49 -4.17 -9.92
N LEU A 154 -0.29 -4.04 -8.61
CA LEU A 154 0.78 -3.22 -8.05
C LEU A 154 2.16 -3.65 -8.55
N MET A 155 2.40 -4.96 -8.70
CA MET A 155 3.66 -5.48 -9.21
C MET A 155 3.91 -5.12 -10.69
N ALA A 156 2.86 -4.89 -11.47
CA ALA A 156 2.95 -4.47 -12.86
C ALA A 156 3.24 -2.97 -13.07
N LEU A 157 3.03 -2.13 -12.04
CA LEU A 157 3.31 -0.67 -12.04
C LEU A 157 4.78 -0.33 -11.81
#